data_AF-A0AAV9ZFX0-F1
#
_entry.id   AF-A0AAV9ZFX0-F1
#
_cell.length_a   1.000
_cell.length_b   1.000
_cell.length_c   1.000
_cell.angle_alpha   90.00
_cell.angle_beta   90.00
_cell.angle_gamma   90.00
#
_symmetry.space_group_name_H-M   'P 1'
#
loop_
_entity.id
_entity.type
_entity.pdbx_description
1 polymer ?
#
loop_
_entity_poly.entity_id
_entity_poly.type
_entity_poly.pdbx_seq_one_letter_code
_entity_poly.pdbx_strand_id
1 'polypeptide(L)'
;REIKSLQKKAFCQQCQVTKHISELKRCGRCQLVKYCSPACQKSHWKVHKAHCKTREEMGQETVDESWKNINDQYGHQRPRVSQPVDESLEAQAQRFRVWTEKWETTIRNWAFWAMNVPSPMTREDKLSKFTFVFEAQRRNNPPTLDQYFEMHGAEIMHASQMVGFLTHMKRPEVLERWRKMSRKKDAVQVVKKWFRSKSDGARARTR
;
A
#
# COMPACT_ATOMS: atom_id res chain seq x y z
N ARG A 1 -2.27 22.95 -14.52
CA ARG A 1 -3.75 23.04 -14.57
C ARG A 1 -4.46 21.67 -14.75
N GLU A 2 -3.76 20.53 -14.83
CA GLU A 2 -4.39 19.22 -15.17
C GLU A 2 -4.82 18.33 -13.97
N ILE A 3 -4.32 18.59 -12.76
CA ILE A 3 -4.48 17.68 -11.61
C ILE A 3 -5.91 17.65 -11.03
N LYS A 4 -6.71 18.70 -11.23
CA LYS A 4 -8.14 18.71 -10.80
C LYS A 4 -8.98 17.65 -11.53
N SER A 5 -8.53 17.14 -12.69
CA SER A 5 -9.28 16.12 -13.47
C SER A 5 -8.97 14.66 -13.09
N LEU A 6 -7.96 14.40 -12.25
CA LEU A 6 -7.53 13.03 -11.90
C LEU A 6 -8.44 12.34 -10.87
N GLN A 7 -9.34 13.07 -10.21
CA GLN A 7 -10.14 12.58 -9.08
C GLN A 7 -11.23 11.55 -9.45
N LYS A 8 -11.43 11.25 -10.73
CA LYS A 8 -12.46 10.30 -11.16
C LYS A 8 -11.99 9.26 -12.18
N LYS A 9 -10.71 8.89 -12.21
CA LYS A 9 -10.22 7.77 -13.06
C LYS A 9 -9.88 6.54 -12.23
N ALA A 10 -10.19 5.36 -12.76
CA ALA A 10 -9.84 4.05 -12.21
C ALA A 10 -9.53 3.07 -13.35
N PHE A 11 -9.17 1.83 -13.03
CA PHE A 11 -8.76 0.83 -14.01
C PHE A 11 -9.67 -0.40 -14.03
N CYS A 12 -9.68 -1.10 -15.17
CA CYS A 12 -10.31 -2.41 -15.31
C CYS A 12 -9.46 -3.51 -14.69
N GLN A 13 -10.04 -4.35 -13.83
CA GLN A 13 -9.30 -5.43 -13.16
C GLN A 13 -8.80 -6.53 -14.12
N GLN A 14 -9.40 -6.67 -15.30
CA GLN A 14 -8.99 -7.65 -16.31
C GLN A 14 -7.90 -7.14 -17.25
N CYS A 15 -8.16 -6.02 -17.94
CA CYS A 15 -7.29 -5.54 -19.02
C CYS A 15 -6.49 -4.29 -18.63
N GLN A 16 -6.63 -3.82 -17.39
CA GLN A 16 -5.90 -2.68 -16.83
C GLN A 16 -6.09 -1.34 -17.56
N VAL A 17 -7.02 -1.25 -18.53
CA VAL A 17 -7.37 0.03 -19.17
C VAL A 17 -7.86 1.03 -18.13
N THR A 18 -7.33 2.25 -18.18
CA THR A 18 -7.75 3.35 -17.32
C THR A 18 -8.87 4.13 -17.99
N LYS A 19 -9.99 4.31 -17.29
CA LYS A 19 -11.15 5.09 -17.75
C LYS A 19 -11.67 5.99 -16.63
N HIS A 20 -12.60 6.88 -16.95
CA HIS A 20 -13.36 7.58 -15.92
C HIS A 20 -14.20 6.56 -15.13
N ILE A 21 -14.40 6.79 -13.83
CA ILE A 21 -15.10 5.88 -12.91
C ILE A 21 -16.54 5.65 -13.39
N SER A 22 -17.18 6.66 -13.99
CA SER A 22 -18.52 6.51 -14.56
C SER A 22 -18.58 5.59 -15.78
N GLU A 23 -17.44 5.34 -16.44
CA GLU A 23 -17.34 4.43 -17.59
C GLU A 23 -16.99 3.00 -17.16
N LEU A 24 -16.79 2.76 -15.86
CA LEU A 24 -16.44 1.46 -15.31
C LEU A 24 -17.61 0.89 -14.50
N LYS A 25 -17.86 -0.40 -14.71
CA LYS A 25 -18.89 -1.16 -13.99
C LYS A 25 -18.28 -1.87 -12.81
N ARG A 26 -18.89 -1.75 -11.62
CA ARG A 26 -18.47 -2.50 -10.43
C ARG A 26 -18.97 -3.95 -10.51
N CYS A 27 -18.27 -4.88 -9.88
CA CYS A 27 -18.81 -6.21 -9.64
C CYS A 27 -20.11 -6.09 -8.82
N GLY A 28 -21.21 -6.65 -9.32
CA GLY A 28 -22.51 -6.57 -8.66
C GLY A 28 -22.53 -7.13 -7.25
N ARG A 29 -21.75 -8.19 -6.98
CA ARG A 29 -21.70 -8.87 -5.68
C ARG A 29 -20.82 -8.16 -4.66
N CYS A 30 -19.52 -8.02 -4.93
CA CYS A 30 -18.58 -7.46 -3.94
C CYS A 30 -18.48 -5.93 -3.98
N GLN A 31 -18.83 -5.29 -5.10
CA GLN A 31 -18.69 -3.84 -5.33
C GLN A 31 -17.25 -3.29 -5.23
N LEU A 32 -16.23 -4.15 -5.05
CA LEU A 32 -14.83 -3.75 -4.87
C LEU A 32 -14.10 -3.54 -6.20
N VAL A 33 -14.15 -4.54 -7.09
CA VAL A 33 -13.45 -4.53 -8.38
C VAL A 33 -14.28 -3.86 -9.48
N LYS A 34 -13.61 -3.30 -10.49
CA LYS A 34 -14.22 -2.54 -11.59
C LYS A 34 -13.80 -3.10 -12.94
N TYR A 35 -14.69 -2.99 -13.93
CA TYR A 35 -14.49 -3.51 -15.28
C TYR A 35 -14.95 -2.52 -16.33
N CYS A 36 -14.24 -2.43 -17.45
CA CYS A 36 -14.66 -1.59 -18.57
C CYS A 36 -15.79 -2.20 -19.41
N SER A 37 -16.04 -3.52 -19.28
CA SER A 37 -17.09 -4.22 -20.00
C SER A 37 -17.50 -5.52 -19.28
N PRO A 38 -18.71 -6.05 -19.56
CA PRO A 38 -19.13 -7.38 -19.10
C PRO A 38 -18.19 -8.50 -19.57
N ALA A 39 -17.57 -8.36 -20.74
CA ALA A 39 -16.59 -9.32 -21.25
C ALA A 39 -15.35 -9.39 -20.35
N CYS A 40 -14.84 -8.23 -19.91
CA CYS A 40 -13.73 -8.17 -18.94
C CYS A 40 -14.10 -8.79 -17.60
N GLN A 41 -15.32 -8.59 -17.11
CA GLN A 41 -15.79 -9.23 -15.89
C GLN A 41 -15.85 -10.76 -16.03
N LYS A 42 -16.45 -11.28 -17.12
CA LYS A 42 -16.54 -12.73 -17.39
C LYS A 42 -15.16 -13.37 -17.52
N SER A 43 -14.21 -12.70 -18.19
CA SER A 43 -12.84 -13.19 -18.31
C SER A 43 -12.14 -13.25 -16.95
N HIS A 44 -12.29 -12.21 -16.13
CA HIS A 44 -11.71 -12.16 -14.78
C HIS A 44 -12.41 -13.12 -13.80
N TRP A 45 -13.62 -13.61 -14.11
CA TRP A 45 -14.44 -14.39 -13.18
C TRP A 45 -13.74 -15.65 -12.68
N LYS A 46 -12.97 -16.32 -13.54
CA LYS A 46 -12.24 -17.56 -13.21
C LYS A 46 -11.36 -17.40 -11.96
N VAL A 47 -10.73 -16.23 -11.82
CA VAL A 47 -9.88 -15.90 -10.66
C VAL A 47 -10.64 -15.10 -9.60
N HIS A 48 -11.54 -14.20 -10.01
CA HIS A 48 -12.26 -13.33 -9.08
C HIS A 48 -13.20 -14.12 -8.15
N LYS A 49 -13.84 -15.18 -8.65
CA LYS A 49 -14.88 -15.94 -7.91
C LYS A 49 -14.41 -16.43 -6.55
N ALA A 50 -13.14 -16.81 -6.42
CA ALA A 50 -12.56 -17.35 -5.19
C ALA A 50 -12.50 -16.32 -4.06
N HIS A 51 -12.47 -15.03 -4.41
CA HIS A 51 -12.34 -13.91 -3.46
C HIS A 51 -13.52 -12.92 -3.57
N CYS A 52 -14.56 -13.26 -4.33
CA CYS A 52 -15.74 -12.43 -4.50
C CYS A 52 -16.69 -12.63 -3.33
N LYS A 53 -16.54 -11.80 -2.30
CA LYS A 53 -17.37 -11.79 -1.09
C LYS A 53 -18.25 -10.55 -1.01
N THR A 54 -19.47 -10.66 -0.50
CA THR A 54 -20.29 -9.49 -0.12
C THR A 54 -19.67 -8.77 1.09
N ARG A 55 -20.19 -7.59 1.43
CA ARG A 55 -19.70 -6.85 2.60
C ARG A 55 -19.92 -7.62 3.89
N GLU A 56 -21.02 -8.34 3.96
CA GLU A 56 -21.44 -9.17 5.09
C GLU A 56 -20.56 -10.43 5.19
N GLU A 57 -20.28 -11.09 4.06
CA GLU A 57 -19.41 -12.29 3.99
C GLU A 57 -17.93 -12.00 4.28
N MET A 58 -17.48 -10.75 4.11
CA MET A 58 -16.08 -10.42 4.36
C MET A 58 -15.72 -10.50 5.84
N GLY A 59 -16.70 -10.35 6.75
CA GLY A 59 -16.44 -10.17 8.18
C GLY A 59 -15.49 -8.98 8.44
N GLN A 60 -15.42 -8.53 9.68
CA GLN A 60 -14.25 -7.77 10.11
C GLN A 60 -13.41 -8.73 10.91
N GLU A 61 -12.42 -9.35 10.28
CA GLU A 61 -11.44 -10.16 11.03
C GLU A 61 -10.81 -9.26 12.09
N THR A 62 -11.02 -9.62 13.35
CA THR A 62 -10.39 -8.93 14.45
C THR A 62 -8.90 -9.26 14.49
N VAL A 63 -8.11 -8.38 15.11
CA VAL A 63 -6.67 -8.63 15.27
C VAL A 63 -6.43 -9.96 16.00
N ASP A 64 -7.29 -10.31 16.95
CA ASP A 64 -7.14 -11.52 17.75
C ASP A 64 -7.50 -12.79 16.96
N GLU A 65 -8.53 -12.75 16.12
CA GLU A 65 -8.86 -13.84 15.19
C GLU A 65 -7.74 -14.08 14.18
N SER A 66 -7.16 -13.02 13.63
CA SER A 66 -6.05 -13.12 12.67
C SER A 66 -4.81 -13.76 13.28
N TRP A 67 -4.44 -13.36 14.50
CA TRP A 67 -3.31 -13.97 15.22
C TRP A 67 -3.58 -15.42 15.64
N LYS A 68 -4.83 -15.76 15.98
CA LYS A 68 -5.21 -17.15 16.26
C LYS A 68 -5.05 -18.02 15.01
N ASN A 69 -5.55 -17.56 13.86
CA ASN A 69 -5.41 -18.27 12.58
C ASN A 69 -3.94 -18.51 12.20
N ILE A 70 -3.08 -17.50 12.38
CA ILE A 70 -1.64 -17.60 12.13
C ILE A 70 -0.96 -18.61 13.07
N ASN A 71 -1.31 -18.60 14.36
CA ASN A 71 -0.77 -19.54 15.33
C ASN A 71 -1.22 -20.98 15.03
N ASP A 72 -2.50 -21.19 14.72
CA ASP A 72 -3.07 -22.50 14.46
C ASP A 72 -2.51 -23.11 13.16
N GLN A 73 -2.24 -22.28 12.14
CA GLN A 73 -1.72 -22.73 10.86
C GLN A 73 -0.20 -22.90 10.82
N TYR A 74 0.56 -22.01 11.47
CA TYR A 74 2.02 -21.93 11.31
C TYR A 74 2.79 -22.03 12.65
N GLY A 75 2.11 -22.17 13.78
CA GLY A 75 2.74 -22.21 15.12
C GLY A 75 3.35 -20.88 15.57
N HIS A 76 3.05 -19.77 14.88
CA HIS A 76 3.60 -18.46 15.22
C HIS A 76 2.80 -17.81 16.36
N GLN A 77 3.42 -17.70 17.52
CA GLN A 77 2.85 -16.95 18.64
C GLN A 77 2.80 -15.46 18.33
N ARG A 78 1.71 -14.80 18.74
CA ARG A 78 1.63 -13.33 18.71
C ARG A 78 2.83 -12.76 19.48
N PRO A 79 3.65 -11.89 18.86
CA PRO A 79 4.78 -11.29 19.56
C PRO A 79 4.28 -10.55 20.80
N ARG A 80 4.82 -10.90 21.98
CA ARG A 80 4.68 -10.03 23.15
C ARG A 80 5.38 -8.74 22.79
N VAL A 81 4.67 -7.63 22.89
CA VAL A 81 5.25 -6.30 22.68
C VAL A 81 6.21 -6.05 23.84
N SER A 82 7.46 -6.45 23.66
CA SER A 82 8.51 -6.28 24.65
C SER A 82 9.37 -5.11 24.19
N GLN A 83 8.87 -3.91 24.48
CA GLN A 83 9.59 -2.69 24.88
C GLN A 83 8.90 -1.46 24.28
N PRO A 84 8.30 -0.60 25.12
CA PRO A 84 7.98 0.77 24.73
C PRO A 84 9.24 1.42 24.17
N VAL A 85 9.12 2.11 23.04
CA VAL A 85 10.22 2.94 22.54
C VAL A 85 9.99 4.33 23.08
N ASP A 86 10.94 4.76 23.90
CA ASP A 86 10.99 6.10 24.48
C ASP A 86 11.65 7.12 23.51
N GLU A 87 12.13 6.67 22.34
CA GLU A 87 12.68 7.55 21.29
C GLU A 87 11.60 8.49 20.72
N SER A 88 11.96 9.76 20.50
CA SER A 88 11.07 10.75 19.87
C SER A 88 10.66 10.36 18.46
N LEU A 89 9.57 10.95 17.96
CA LEU A 89 9.09 10.70 16.59
C LEU A 89 10.14 11.10 15.55
N GLU A 90 10.88 12.18 15.79
CA GLU A 90 11.96 12.67 14.96
C GLU A 90 13.12 11.66 14.88
N ALA A 91 13.53 11.08 16.02
CA ALA A 91 14.58 10.07 16.07
C ALA A 91 14.18 8.81 15.30
N GLN A 92 12.94 8.35 15.49
CA GLN A 92 12.39 7.21 14.73
C GLN A 92 12.30 7.51 13.23
N ALA A 93 11.89 8.73 12.87
CA ALA A 93 11.84 9.16 11.47
C ALA A 93 13.21 9.21 10.81
N GLN A 94 14.21 9.71 11.54
CA GLN A 94 15.58 9.76 11.06
C GLN A 94 16.14 8.34 10.88
N ARG A 95 15.89 7.45 11.82
CA ARG A 95 16.28 6.03 11.71
C ARG A 95 15.63 5.36 10.51
N PHE A 96 14.34 5.60 10.28
CA PHE A 96 13.66 5.05 9.11
C PHE A 96 14.29 5.54 7.81
N ARG A 97 14.64 6.82 7.71
CA ARG A 97 15.34 7.37 6.53
C ARG A 97 16.63 6.61 6.26
N VAL A 98 17.53 6.54 7.25
CA VAL A 98 18.82 5.85 7.16
C VAL A 98 18.63 4.38 6.77
N TRP A 99 17.70 3.68 7.42
CA TRP A 99 17.40 2.30 7.10
C TRP A 99 16.93 2.16 5.64
N THR A 100 16.04 3.03 5.16
CA THR A 100 15.57 2.96 3.76
C THR A 100 16.59 3.39 2.72
N GLU A 101 17.65 4.12 3.10
CA GLU A 101 18.78 4.44 2.24
C GLU A 101 19.70 3.23 2.10
N LYS A 102 19.97 2.53 3.21
CA LYS A 102 20.71 1.25 3.19
C LYS A 102 20.07 0.22 2.24
N TRP A 103 18.74 0.19 2.17
CA TRP A 103 17.98 -0.72 1.32
C TRP A 103 17.53 -0.13 -0.02
N GLU A 104 18.04 1.04 -0.42
CA GLU A 104 17.52 1.77 -1.57
C GLU A 104 17.57 0.95 -2.87
N THR A 105 18.68 0.27 -3.15
CA THR A 105 18.84 -0.59 -4.33
C THR A 105 17.80 -1.70 -4.38
N THR A 106 17.57 -2.37 -3.27
CA THR A 106 16.57 -3.46 -3.17
C THR A 106 15.15 -2.93 -3.39
N ILE A 107 14.79 -1.84 -2.71
CA ILE A 107 13.47 -1.20 -2.86
C ILE A 107 13.25 -0.74 -4.30
N ARG A 108 14.28 -0.18 -4.95
CA ARG A 108 14.23 0.24 -6.35
C ARG A 108 14.00 -0.93 -7.29
N ASN A 109 14.69 -2.05 -7.08
CA ASN A 109 14.51 -3.26 -7.88
C ASN A 109 13.10 -3.82 -7.73
N TRP A 110 12.56 -3.88 -6.51
CA TRP A 110 11.17 -4.29 -6.30
C TRP A 110 10.18 -3.38 -7.02
N ALA A 111 10.37 -2.07 -6.94
CA ALA A 111 9.52 -1.11 -7.66
C ALA A 111 9.59 -1.31 -9.18
N PHE A 112 10.80 -1.52 -9.72
CA PHE A 112 11.05 -1.76 -11.14
C PHE A 112 10.34 -3.02 -11.64
N TRP A 113 10.46 -4.13 -10.91
CA TRP A 113 9.82 -5.39 -11.24
C TRP A 113 8.29 -5.35 -11.07
N ALA A 114 7.82 -4.81 -9.95
CA ALA A 114 6.39 -4.73 -9.66
C ALA A 114 5.64 -3.95 -10.75
N MET A 115 6.21 -2.85 -11.22
CA MET A 115 5.59 -2.04 -12.27
C MET A 115 5.76 -2.60 -13.70
N ASN A 116 6.45 -3.73 -13.86
CA ASN A 116 6.80 -4.32 -15.14
C ASN A 116 7.42 -3.29 -16.11
N VAL A 117 8.34 -2.47 -15.58
CA VAL A 117 8.98 -1.39 -16.33
C VAL A 117 9.66 -1.87 -17.63
N PRO A 118 10.31 -3.06 -17.68
CA PRO A 118 10.89 -3.56 -18.93
C PRO A 118 9.90 -3.66 -20.09
N SER A 119 8.62 -3.93 -19.83
CA SER A 119 7.60 -4.05 -20.88
C SER A 119 7.28 -2.70 -21.55
N PRO A 120 7.63 -2.50 -22.83
CA PRO A 120 7.43 -1.22 -23.51
C PRO A 120 5.94 -0.87 -23.69
N MET A 121 5.05 -1.88 -23.76
CA MET A 121 3.62 -1.68 -24.01
C MET A 121 2.88 -1.02 -22.83
N THR A 122 3.40 -1.13 -21.61
CA THR A 122 2.76 -0.60 -20.40
C THR A 122 3.63 0.40 -19.62
N ARG A 123 4.92 0.55 -19.99
CA ARG A 123 5.91 1.35 -19.27
C ARG A 123 5.48 2.79 -19.02
N GLU A 124 5.10 3.51 -20.08
CA GLU A 124 4.79 4.94 -19.97
C GLU A 124 3.55 5.20 -19.10
N ASP A 125 2.51 4.37 -19.24
CA ASP A 125 1.30 4.47 -18.42
C ASP A 125 1.60 4.17 -16.94
N LYS A 126 2.41 3.16 -16.66
CA LYS A 126 2.80 2.77 -15.30
C LYS A 126 3.64 3.87 -14.64
N LEU A 127 4.67 4.38 -15.31
CA LEU A 127 5.56 5.41 -14.75
C LEU A 127 4.88 6.76 -14.57
N SER A 128 3.92 7.10 -15.44
CA SER A 128 3.17 8.35 -15.33
C SER A 128 2.04 8.29 -14.30
N LYS A 129 1.37 7.15 -14.10
CA LYS A 129 0.15 7.10 -13.28
C LYS A 129 0.25 6.32 -11.99
N PHE A 130 1.29 5.51 -11.79
CA PHE A 130 1.40 4.66 -10.62
C PHE A 130 2.55 5.10 -9.71
N THR A 131 2.50 4.66 -8.47
CA THR A 131 3.52 4.89 -7.45
C THR A 131 3.70 3.60 -6.67
N PHE A 132 4.93 3.16 -6.52
CA PHE A 132 5.26 2.03 -5.67
C PHE A 132 5.28 2.50 -4.22
N VAL A 133 4.43 1.94 -3.38
CA VAL A 133 4.35 2.24 -1.96
C VAL A 133 5.00 1.10 -1.21
N PHE A 134 6.15 1.38 -0.62
CA PHE A 134 6.88 0.46 0.23
C PHE A 134 6.45 0.65 1.68
N GLU A 135 6.10 -0.45 2.35
CA GLU A 135 5.56 -0.43 3.71
C GLU A 135 6.50 -1.18 4.65
N ALA A 136 6.95 -0.48 5.68
CA ALA A 136 7.68 -1.07 6.79
C ALA A 136 6.85 -1.04 8.07
N GLN A 137 7.21 -1.91 8.99
CA GLN A 137 6.79 -1.81 10.38
C GLN A 137 8.01 -1.91 11.28
N ARG A 138 7.88 -1.39 12.49
CA ARG A 138 8.88 -1.63 13.54
C ARG A 138 8.83 -3.11 13.93
N ARG A 139 9.99 -3.75 14.13
CA ARG A 139 10.06 -5.08 14.73
C ARG A 139 9.68 -5.01 16.21
N ASN A 140 8.89 -5.97 16.67
CA ASN A 140 8.50 -6.05 18.09
C ASN A 140 9.70 -6.28 19.01
N ASN A 141 10.70 -7.05 18.56
CA ASN A 141 11.96 -7.28 19.27
C ASN A 141 13.13 -7.16 18.28
N PRO A 142 13.64 -5.95 18.02
CA PRO A 142 14.75 -5.76 17.08
C PRO A 142 16.05 -6.32 17.68
N PRO A 143 16.70 -7.31 17.05
CA PRO A 143 17.94 -7.90 17.59
C PRO A 143 19.10 -6.91 17.60
N THR A 144 19.06 -5.92 16.71
CA THR A 144 20.04 -4.85 16.57
C THR A 144 19.34 -3.56 16.12
N LEU A 145 20.00 -2.41 16.29
CA LEU A 145 19.53 -1.12 15.77
C LEU A 145 19.35 -1.11 14.23
N ASP A 146 20.12 -1.93 13.53
CA ASP A 146 20.03 -2.09 12.07
C ASP A 146 18.83 -2.93 11.64
N GLN A 147 18.34 -3.78 12.53
CA GLN A 147 17.16 -4.63 12.34
C GLN A 147 15.91 -4.04 12.99
N TYR A 148 15.89 -2.72 13.18
CA TYR A 148 14.78 -2.01 13.81
C TYR A 148 13.48 -2.10 13.02
N PHE A 149 13.58 -2.07 11.69
CA PHE A 149 12.44 -2.18 10.79
C PHE A 149 12.42 -3.55 10.09
N GLU A 150 11.22 -3.98 9.74
CA GLU A 150 10.99 -5.06 8.79
C GLU A 150 10.00 -4.63 7.71
N MET A 151 10.11 -5.27 6.55
CA MET A 151 9.14 -5.08 5.49
C MET A 151 7.80 -5.66 5.92
N HIS A 152 6.76 -4.84 5.88
CA HIS A 152 5.38 -5.27 6.11
C HIS A 152 4.70 -5.64 4.79
N GLY A 153 4.98 -4.86 3.72
CA GLY A 153 4.39 -5.11 2.42
C GLY A 153 4.79 -4.07 1.38
N ALA A 154 4.23 -4.20 0.19
CA ALA A 154 4.32 -3.18 -0.85
C ALA A 154 3.09 -3.24 -1.77
N GLU A 155 2.68 -2.08 -2.28
CA GLU A 155 1.56 -1.96 -3.22
C GLU A 155 1.90 -0.99 -4.35
N ILE A 156 1.39 -1.27 -5.55
CA ILE A 156 1.40 -0.31 -6.66
C ILE A 156 0.09 0.47 -6.61
N MET A 157 0.16 1.73 -6.20
CA MET A 157 -1.00 2.61 -6.13
C MET A 157 -1.10 3.49 -7.36
N HIS A 158 -2.28 3.53 -7.98
CA HIS A 158 -2.59 4.54 -8.98
C HIS A 158 -2.61 5.94 -8.32
N ALA A 159 -2.34 6.99 -9.10
CA ALA A 159 -2.26 8.37 -8.61
C ALA A 159 -3.52 8.81 -7.84
N SER A 160 -4.71 8.38 -8.26
CA SER A 160 -5.96 8.65 -7.53
C SER A 160 -6.04 7.92 -6.18
N GLN A 161 -5.54 6.69 -6.09
CA GLN A 161 -5.43 5.95 -4.82
C GLN A 161 -4.42 6.64 -3.89
N MET A 162 -3.29 7.11 -4.41
CA MET A 162 -2.28 7.81 -3.62
C MET A 162 -2.80 9.13 -3.05
N VAL A 163 -3.58 9.91 -3.81
CA VAL A 163 -4.24 11.12 -3.29
C VAL A 163 -5.17 10.77 -2.12
N GLY A 164 -6.04 9.77 -2.30
CA GLY A 164 -6.93 9.31 -1.25
C GLY A 164 -6.17 8.83 0.00
N PHE A 165 -5.10 8.07 -0.22
CA PHE A 165 -4.22 7.55 0.83
C PHE A 165 -3.57 8.68 1.65
N LEU A 166 -2.90 9.64 1.00
CA LEU A 166 -2.21 10.73 1.72
C LEU A 166 -3.19 11.70 2.40
N THR A 167 -4.38 11.89 1.84
CA THR A 167 -5.45 12.64 2.50
C THR A 167 -5.95 11.92 3.75
N HIS A 168 -6.18 10.61 3.68
CA HIS A 168 -6.60 9.80 4.84
C HIS A 168 -5.55 9.80 5.96
N MET A 169 -4.27 9.73 5.60
CA MET A 169 -3.15 9.81 6.55
C MET A 169 -2.96 11.20 7.18
N LYS A 170 -3.75 12.21 6.78
CA LYS A 170 -3.63 13.61 7.22
C LYS A 170 -2.22 14.18 7.01
N ARG A 171 -1.62 13.92 5.84
CA ARG A 171 -0.27 14.38 5.45
C ARG A 171 -0.31 15.37 4.27
N PRO A 172 -0.89 16.57 4.43
CA PRO A 172 -1.06 17.53 3.33
C PRO A 172 0.27 18.02 2.74
N GLU A 173 1.31 18.13 3.56
CA GLU A 173 2.65 18.55 3.15
C GLU A 173 3.34 17.50 2.25
N VAL A 174 3.14 16.21 2.56
CA VAL A 174 3.65 15.11 1.72
C VAL A 174 2.88 15.04 0.41
N LEU A 175 1.56 15.21 0.46
CA LEU A 175 0.72 15.25 -0.73
C LEU A 175 1.14 16.37 -1.68
N GLU A 176 1.41 17.57 -1.16
CA GLU A 176 1.84 18.70 -1.96
C GLU A 176 3.22 18.49 -2.58
N ARG A 177 4.17 17.96 -1.80
CA ARG A 177 5.49 17.56 -2.33
C ARG A 177 5.36 16.50 -3.42
N TRP A 178 4.56 15.46 -3.19
CA TRP A 178 4.35 14.36 -4.14
C TRP A 178 3.70 14.85 -5.44
N ARG A 179 2.75 15.79 -5.37
CA ARG A 179 2.13 16.41 -6.56
C ARG A 179 3.13 17.16 -7.43
N LYS A 180 4.17 17.75 -6.82
CA LYS A 180 5.23 18.50 -7.52
C LYS A 180 6.34 17.60 -8.07
N MET A 181 6.37 16.32 -7.72
CA MET A 181 7.38 15.40 -8.24
C MET A 181 7.18 15.16 -9.74
N SER A 182 8.25 15.33 -10.51
CA SER A 182 8.25 15.05 -11.94
C SER A 182 7.90 13.59 -12.21
N ARG A 183 6.92 13.36 -13.09
CA ARG A 183 6.50 12.04 -13.57
C ARG A 183 7.11 11.80 -14.94
N LYS A 184 8.42 11.53 -14.97
CA LYS A 184 9.16 11.30 -16.21
C LYS A 184 8.94 9.87 -16.71
N LYS A 185 9.17 9.65 -18.02
CA LYS A 185 9.05 8.34 -18.68
C LYS A 185 10.17 7.36 -18.31
N ASP A 186 11.15 7.80 -17.53
CA ASP A 186 12.34 7.06 -17.09
C ASP A 186 12.48 7.04 -15.55
N ALA A 187 11.50 7.57 -14.81
CA ALA A 187 11.57 7.69 -13.36
C ALA A 187 10.46 6.90 -12.65
N VAL A 188 10.88 6.04 -11.72
CA VAL A 188 9.98 5.29 -10.83
C VAL A 188 9.72 6.11 -9.57
N GLN A 189 8.43 6.34 -9.27
CA GLN A 189 8.05 6.98 -8.01
C GLN A 189 7.92 5.94 -6.90
N VAL A 190 8.67 6.14 -5.82
CA VAL A 190 8.61 5.33 -4.60
C VAL A 190 8.19 6.20 -3.42
N VAL A 191 7.15 5.77 -2.70
CA VAL A 191 6.80 6.31 -1.38
C VAL A 191 7.11 5.26 -0.34
N LYS A 192 7.89 5.64 0.66
CA LYS A 192 8.28 4.76 1.77
C LYS A 192 7.48 5.18 3.00
N LYS A 193 6.73 4.27 3.59
CA LYS A 193 5.98 4.50 4.83
C LYS A 193 6.40 3.50 5.89
N TRP A 194 6.30 3.91 7.15
CA TRP A 194 6.26 2.98 8.26
C TRP A 194 5.00 3.20 9.09
N PHE A 195 4.53 2.12 9.71
CA PHE A 195 3.43 2.19 10.67
C PHE A 195 3.96 2.09 12.09
N ARG A 196 3.29 2.82 12.98
CA ARG A 196 3.41 2.65 14.42
C ARG A 196 2.48 1.50 14.83
N SER A 197 2.98 0.54 15.60
CA SER A 197 2.11 -0.51 16.13
C SER A 197 1.12 0.12 17.12
N LYS A 198 -0.13 -0.37 17.17
CA LYS A 198 -1.12 0.09 18.17
C LYS A 198 -0.60 -0.07 19.62
N SER A 199 0.35 -0.97 19.83
CA SER A 199 1.00 -1.18 21.12
C SER A 199 1.96 -0.07 21.54
N ASP A 200 2.42 0.77 20.60
CA ASP A 200 3.32 1.89 20.89
C ASP A 200 2.59 3.10 21.50
N GLY A 201 1.25 3.07 21.62
CA GLY A 201 0.43 4.19 22.11
C GLY A 201 -0.27 3.95 23.46
N ALA A 202 -0.09 2.78 24.08
CA ALA A 202 -0.76 2.43 25.34
C ALA A 202 0.08 2.83 26.57
N ARG A 203 0.25 4.15 26.77
CA ARG A 203 0.61 4.90 28.00
C ARG A 203 0.91 6.33 27.52
N ALA A 204 0.15 7.38 27.81
CA ALA A 204 -0.32 7.81 29.13
C ALA A 204 -1.78 8.33 29.06
N ARG A 205 -2.67 7.63 29.76
CA ARG A 205 -3.75 8.26 30.53
C ARG A 205 -3.70 7.60 31.90
N THR A 206 -2.93 8.20 32.79
CA THR A 206 -2.90 7.85 34.20
C THR A 206 -2.96 9.15 34.98
N ARG A 207 -4.13 9.34 35.59
CA ARG A 207 -4.57 10.37 36.56
C ARG A 207 -4.46 11.82 36.15
#